data_AF-A0A2H0SBP4-F1
#
_entry.id   AF-A0A2H0SBP4-F1
#
_cell.length_a   1.000
_cell.length_b   1.000
_cell.length_c   1.000
_cell.angle_alpha   90.00
_cell.angle_beta   90.00
_cell.angle_gamma   90.00
#
_symmetry.space_group_name_H-M   'P 1'
#
loop_
_entity.id
_entity.type
_entity.pdbx_description
1 polymer ?
#
loop_
_entity_poly.entity_id
_entity_poly.type
_entity_poly.pdbx_seq_one_letter_code
_entity_poly.pdbx_strand_id
1 'polypeptide(L)'
;MELGWAVALGKPVFCKELVADSTLKFFCGSVATPEQVKNALDSRSPLESINERSSVAVLQHYIHDMVVRRGFDKETPRDALLLFVEEVGELAKAMRKYLGLKTDQDKQERYTKLESELADVFIYLLDLANLLEISLFHALHEKEQKNEKRSWS
;
A
#
# COMPACT_ATOMS: atom_id res chain seq x y z
N MET A 1 -2.40 24.68 8.44
CA MET A 1 -3.17 23.74 7.61
C MET A 1 -2.36 22.46 7.34
N GLU A 2 -1.06 22.57 7.08
CA GLU A 2 -0.16 21.42 6.80
C GLU A 2 -0.04 20.36 7.91
N LEU A 3 -0.07 20.74 9.20
CA LEU A 3 0.10 19.79 10.31
C LEU A 3 -1.03 18.76 10.38
N GLY A 4 -2.28 19.18 10.15
CA GLY A 4 -3.43 18.26 10.13
C GLY A 4 -3.38 17.29 8.96
N TRP A 5 -2.85 17.72 7.81
CA TRP A 5 -2.65 16.86 6.65
C TRP A 5 -1.54 15.82 6.88
N ALA A 6 -0.42 16.23 7.48
CA ALA A 6 0.64 15.31 7.87
C ALA A 6 0.13 14.22 8.83
N VAL A 7 -0.63 14.61 9.87
CA VAL A 7 -1.25 13.67 10.82
C VAL A 7 -2.24 12.74 10.12
N ALA A 8 -3.07 13.25 9.21
CA ALA A 8 -4.02 12.42 8.45
C ALA A 8 -3.32 11.38 7.55
N LEU A 9 -2.10 11.66 7.10
CA LEU A 9 -1.27 10.74 6.31
C LEU A 9 -0.37 9.86 7.19
N GLY A 10 -0.54 9.87 8.52
CA GLY A 10 0.30 9.10 9.44
C GLY A 10 1.76 9.56 9.45
N LYS A 11 2.06 10.78 9.01
CA LYS A 11 3.41 11.35 9.06
C LYS A 11 3.65 11.95 10.44
N PRO A 12 4.72 11.57 11.15
CA PRO A 12 5.03 12.12 12.46
C PRO A 12 5.39 13.61 12.33
N VAL A 13 4.89 14.40 13.27
CA VAL A 13 5.16 15.83 13.38
C VAL A 13 6.04 16.04 14.59
N PHE A 14 7.20 16.65 14.40
CA PHE A 14 8.12 16.99 15.49
C PHE A 14 8.21 18.50 15.67
N CYS A 15 8.34 18.93 16.92
CA CYS A 15 8.46 20.36 17.27
C CYS A 15 9.76 20.61 18.03
N LYS A 16 10.37 21.78 17.80
CA LYS A 16 11.60 22.18 18.50
C LYS A 16 11.33 22.54 19.97
N GLU A 17 10.17 23.13 20.24
CA GLU A 17 9.77 23.65 21.54
C GLU A 17 8.32 23.27 21.84
N LEU A 18 7.97 23.26 23.13
CA LEU A 18 6.62 22.93 23.58
C LEU A 18 5.65 24.03 23.14
N VAL A 19 4.59 23.66 22.42
CA VAL A 19 3.64 24.66 21.93
C VAL A 19 2.76 25.13 23.08
N ALA A 20 2.77 26.45 23.32
CA ALA A 20 1.99 27.07 24.39
C ALA A 20 0.48 27.04 24.10
N ASP A 21 0.11 27.13 22.83
CA ASP A 21 -1.27 27.12 22.37
C ASP A 21 -1.93 25.74 22.56
N SER A 22 -3.07 25.72 23.26
CA SER A 22 -3.80 24.51 23.61
C SER A 22 -4.39 23.78 22.40
N THR A 23 -4.70 24.48 21.31
CA THR A 23 -5.24 23.89 20.08
C THR A 23 -4.12 23.25 19.25
N LEU A 24 -2.98 23.93 19.13
CA LEU A 24 -1.83 23.43 18.38
C LEU A 24 -1.16 22.24 19.07
N LYS A 25 -1.25 22.11 20.41
CA LYS A 25 -0.80 20.92 21.14
C LYS A 25 -1.40 19.60 20.62
N PHE A 26 -2.59 19.62 20.02
CA PHE A 26 -3.20 18.42 19.45
C PHE A 26 -2.58 18.01 18.10
N PHE A 27 -1.93 18.95 17.40
CA PHE A 27 -1.33 18.72 16.09
C PHE A 27 0.19 18.63 16.13
N CYS A 28 0.81 19.18 17.17
CA CYS A 28 2.22 19.06 17.45
C CYS A 28 2.46 17.70 18.09
N GLY A 29 3.19 16.82 17.41
CA GLY A 29 3.65 15.57 18.00
C GLY A 29 4.75 15.82 19.03
N SER A 30 5.70 14.90 19.14
CA SER A 30 6.72 14.95 20.20
C SER A 30 7.70 16.11 20.02
N VAL A 31 8.06 16.77 21.13
CA VAL A 31 9.21 17.69 21.15
C VAL A 31 10.47 16.84 21.08
N ALA A 32 11.31 17.08 20.06
CA ALA A 32 12.48 16.27 19.80
C ALA A 32 13.63 17.11 19.21
N THR A 33 14.87 16.77 19.56
CA THR A 33 16.07 17.32 18.91
C THR A 33 16.24 16.71 17.51
N PRO A 34 16.99 17.36 16.59
CA PRO A 34 17.25 16.79 15.26
C PRO A 34 17.84 15.37 15.30
N GLU A 35 18.66 15.06 16.31
CA GLU A 35 19.27 13.74 16.49
C GLU A 35 18.24 12.71 16.99
N GLN A 36 17.32 13.11 17.87
CA GLN A 36 16.20 12.26 18.28
C GLN A 36 15.22 12.01 17.13
N VAL A 37 14.95 13.04 16.29
CA VAL A 37 14.13 12.89 15.08
C VAL A 37 14.78 11.91 14.13
N LYS A 38 16.10 12.02 13.89
CA LYS A 38 16.84 11.09 13.04
C LYS A 38 16.72 9.65 13.55
N ASN A 39 17.00 9.42 14.83
CA ASN A 39 16.88 8.08 15.43
C ASN A 39 15.44 7.52 15.37
N ALA A 40 14.43 8.38 15.52
CA ALA A 40 13.03 7.98 15.41
C ALA A 40 12.61 7.66 13.97
N LEU A 41 13.17 8.35 12.98
CA LEU A 41 12.95 8.06 11.56
C LEU A 41 13.69 6.79 11.12
N ASP A 42 14.91 6.58 11.61
CA ASP A 42 15.75 5.41 11.28
C ASP A 42 15.21 4.11 11.90
N SER A 43 14.56 4.20 13.07
CA SER A 43 13.94 3.03 13.73
C SER A 43 12.52 2.71 13.24
N ARG A 44 11.98 3.53 12.34
CA ARG A 44 10.59 3.41 11.90
C ARG A 44 10.38 2.25 10.93
N SER A 45 9.35 1.44 11.17
CA SER A 45 8.93 0.44 10.20
C SER A 45 8.40 1.12 8.94
N PRO A 46 8.82 0.70 7.73
CA PRO A 46 8.24 1.23 6.50
C PRO A 46 6.73 1.05 6.40
N LEU A 47 6.18 0.04 7.07
CA LEU A 47 4.73 -0.22 7.11
C LEU A 47 3.95 0.96 7.73
N GLU A 48 4.56 1.71 8.63
CA GLU A 48 3.92 2.89 9.24
C GLU A 48 3.72 4.06 8.26
N SER A 49 4.28 3.98 7.05
CA SER A 49 4.06 4.96 5.99
C SER A 49 2.72 4.82 5.28
N ILE A 50 2.00 3.71 5.49
CA ILE A 50 0.70 3.43 4.87
C ILE A 50 -0.39 3.16 5.91
N ASN A 51 -1.63 3.46 5.56
CA ASN A 51 -2.82 3.20 6.37
C ASN A 51 -4.07 3.05 5.48
N GLU A 52 -5.25 2.85 6.08
CA GLU A 52 -6.52 2.67 5.34
C GLU A 52 -6.93 3.85 4.45
N ARG A 53 -6.34 5.04 4.66
CA ARG A 53 -6.57 6.24 3.84
C ARG A 53 -5.49 6.46 2.79
N SER A 54 -4.48 5.58 2.72
CA SER A 54 -3.45 5.66 1.70
C SER A 54 -4.07 5.57 0.31
N SER A 55 -3.78 6.56 -0.53
CA SER A 55 -4.19 6.53 -1.92
C SER A 55 -3.42 5.43 -2.67
N VAL A 56 -3.96 5.00 -3.82
CA VAL A 56 -3.25 4.07 -4.72
C VAL A 56 -1.85 4.58 -5.06
N ALA A 57 -1.69 5.90 -5.25
CA ALA A 57 -0.38 6.50 -5.48
C ALA A 57 0.58 6.30 -4.30
N VAL A 58 0.12 6.49 -3.06
CA VAL A 58 0.93 6.25 -1.85
C VAL A 58 1.30 4.76 -1.74
N LEU A 59 0.36 3.86 -2.02
CA LEU A 59 0.61 2.42 -2.03
C LEU A 59 1.62 2.01 -3.10
N GLN A 60 1.51 2.56 -4.32
CA GLN A 60 2.49 2.35 -5.40
C GLN A 60 3.91 2.73 -4.94
N HIS A 61 4.07 3.92 -4.34
CA HIS A 61 5.37 4.36 -3.82
C HIS A 61 5.89 3.47 -2.70
N TYR A 62 5.01 3.06 -1.78
CA TYR A 62 5.39 2.12 -0.71
C TYR A 62 5.91 0.80 -1.28
N ILE A 63 5.23 0.22 -2.29
CA ILE A 63 5.68 -1.01 -2.94
C ILE A 63 7.03 -0.82 -3.63
N HIS A 64 7.21 0.29 -4.35
CA HIS A 64 8.51 0.62 -4.96
C HIS A 64 9.64 0.65 -3.91
N ASP A 65 9.43 1.36 -2.79
CA ASP A 65 10.41 1.42 -1.71
C ASP A 65 10.71 0.03 -1.14
N MET A 66 9.71 -0.86 -1.06
CA MET A 66 9.90 -2.22 -0.54
C MET A 66 10.70 -3.10 -1.51
N VAL A 67 10.43 -3.00 -2.81
CA VAL A 67 11.17 -3.70 -3.86
C VAL A 67 12.64 -3.30 -3.84
N VAL A 68 12.93 -2.00 -3.76
CA VAL A 68 14.29 -1.47 -3.63
C VAL A 68 14.97 -1.96 -2.35
N ARG A 69 14.29 -1.88 -1.20
CA ARG A 69 14.87 -2.35 0.08
C ARG A 69 15.16 -3.85 0.10
N ARG A 70 14.35 -4.65 -0.60
CA ARG A 70 14.54 -6.10 -0.72
C ARG A 70 15.59 -6.49 -1.77
N GLY A 71 16.08 -5.53 -2.56
CA GLY A 71 17.10 -5.76 -3.59
C GLY A 71 16.56 -6.33 -4.89
N PHE A 72 15.26 -6.12 -5.15
CA PHE A 72 14.57 -6.54 -6.38
C PHE A 72 14.47 -5.40 -7.42
N ASP A 73 15.16 -4.28 -7.21
CA ASP A 73 15.18 -3.11 -8.11
C ASP A 73 15.80 -3.37 -9.49
N LYS A 74 16.39 -4.55 -9.69
CA LYS A 74 16.98 -5.00 -10.95
C LYS A 74 16.08 -5.90 -11.77
N GLU A 75 14.91 -6.28 -11.25
CA GLU A 75 13.95 -7.11 -11.95
C GLU A 75 13.41 -6.37 -13.17
N THR A 76 13.31 -7.08 -14.30
CA THR A 76 12.72 -6.49 -15.50
C THR A 76 11.19 -6.57 -15.43
N PRO A 77 10.45 -5.75 -16.20
CA PRO A 77 8.99 -5.91 -16.30
C PRO A 77 8.54 -7.31 -16.71
N ARG A 78 9.40 -8.09 -17.40
CA ARG A 78 9.09 -9.47 -17.77
C ARG A 78 9.18 -10.42 -16.57
N ASP A 79 10.17 -10.22 -15.71
CA ASP A 79 10.36 -11.03 -14.50
C ASP A 79 9.21 -10.78 -13.53
N ALA A 80 8.88 -9.51 -13.28
CA ALA A 80 7.73 -9.13 -12.46
C ALA A 80 6.39 -9.64 -13.03
N LEU A 81 6.22 -9.65 -14.36
CA LEU A 81 5.03 -10.23 -15.00
C LEU A 81 4.92 -11.74 -14.77
N LEU A 82 6.04 -12.48 -14.76
CA LEU A 82 6.02 -13.91 -14.46
C LEU A 82 5.57 -14.17 -13.03
N LEU A 83 6.11 -13.42 -12.06
CA LEU A 83 5.70 -13.50 -10.65
C LEU A 83 4.22 -13.11 -10.47
N PHE A 84 3.77 -12.04 -11.13
CA PHE A 84 2.36 -11.66 -11.15
C PHE A 84 1.44 -12.80 -11.61
N VAL A 85 1.81 -13.50 -12.69
CA VAL A 85 1.02 -14.63 -13.21
C VAL A 85 1.04 -15.82 -12.26
N GLU A 86 2.15 -16.05 -11.57
CA GLU A 86 2.25 -17.07 -10.51
C GLU A 86 1.27 -16.79 -9.38
N GLU A 87 1.23 -15.57 -8.85
CA GLU A 87 0.27 -15.18 -7.80
C GLU A 87 -1.19 -15.25 -8.25
N VAL A 88 -1.47 -14.94 -9.52
CA VAL A 88 -2.82 -15.14 -10.09
C VAL A 88 -3.20 -16.64 -10.11
N GLY A 89 -2.23 -17.52 -10.34
CA GLY A 89 -2.41 -18.97 -10.26
C GLY A 89 -2.66 -19.47 -8.83
N GLU A 90 -1.90 -18.97 -7.87
CA GLU A 90 -2.09 -19.18 -6.43
C GLU A 90 -3.50 -18.73 -5.99
N LEU A 91 -3.90 -17.52 -6.39
CA LEU A 91 -5.24 -16.97 -6.15
C LEU A 91 -6.33 -17.87 -6.73
N ALA A 92 -6.19 -18.32 -7.99
CA ALA A 92 -7.15 -19.23 -8.61
C ALA A 92 -7.29 -20.56 -7.82
N LYS A 93 -6.18 -21.10 -7.31
CA LYS A 93 -6.17 -22.30 -6.46
C LYS A 93 -6.84 -22.05 -5.12
N ALA A 94 -6.59 -20.91 -4.48
CA ALA A 94 -7.22 -20.51 -3.22
C ALA A 94 -8.73 -20.32 -3.39
N MET A 95 -9.17 -19.62 -4.45
CA MET A 95 -10.57 -19.43 -4.80
C MET A 95 -11.30 -20.76 -5.02
N ARG A 96 -10.70 -21.71 -5.74
CA ARG A 96 -11.27 -23.04 -5.97
C ARG A 96 -11.51 -23.78 -4.65
N LYS A 97 -10.56 -23.73 -3.72
CA LYS A 97 -10.69 -24.32 -2.39
C LYS A 97 -11.76 -23.62 -1.55
N TYR A 98 -11.87 -22.30 -1.66
CA TYR A 98 -12.87 -21.51 -0.94
C TYR A 98 -14.30 -21.86 -1.39
N LEU A 99 -14.56 -21.92 -2.70
CA LEU A 99 -15.89 -22.16 -3.27
C LEU A 99 -16.39 -23.61 -3.14
N GLY A 100 -15.49 -24.59 -2.98
CA GLY A 100 -15.83 -26.01 -3.15
C GLY A 100 -16.53 -26.71 -1.97
N LEU A 101 -16.85 -26.06 -0.84
CA LEU A 101 -16.95 -26.81 0.45
C LEU A 101 -18.13 -26.47 1.40
N LYS A 102 -18.53 -27.51 2.16
CA LYS A 102 -19.78 -27.65 2.94
C LYS A 102 -19.64 -27.52 4.49
N THR A 103 -18.44 -27.35 5.06
CA THR A 103 -18.20 -27.41 6.52
C THR A 103 -17.47 -26.17 7.04
N ASP A 104 -17.73 -25.74 8.29
CA ASP A 104 -17.32 -24.42 8.82
C ASP A 104 -15.88 -24.29 9.34
N GLN A 105 -15.26 -25.30 9.96
CA GLN A 105 -13.93 -25.15 10.59
C GLN A 105 -12.81 -24.80 9.62
N ASP A 106 -12.80 -25.43 8.44
CA ASP A 106 -11.80 -25.16 7.41
C ASP A 106 -12.05 -23.84 6.65
N LYS A 107 -13.20 -23.15 6.85
CA LYS A 107 -13.49 -21.91 6.12
C LYS A 107 -12.56 -20.79 6.53
N GLN A 108 -12.22 -20.69 7.82
CA GLN A 108 -11.38 -19.63 8.35
C GLN A 108 -9.97 -19.67 7.73
N GLU A 109 -9.31 -20.83 7.76
CA GLU A 109 -7.97 -21.02 7.20
C GLU A 109 -7.95 -20.75 5.69
N ARG A 110 -8.96 -21.23 4.95
CA ARG A 110 -9.06 -20.99 3.51
C ARG A 110 -9.33 -19.53 3.18
N TYR A 111 -10.11 -18.83 4.00
CA TYR A 111 -10.39 -17.40 3.84
C TYR A 111 -9.12 -16.58 4.06
N THR A 112 -8.35 -16.86 5.12
CA THR A 112 -7.04 -16.22 5.34
C THR A 112 -6.08 -16.46 4.18
N LYS A 113 -6.05 -17.68 3.62
CA LYS A 113 -5.23 -17.95 2.42
C LYS A 113 -5.72 -17.11 1.22
N LEU A 114 -7.04 -17.05 0.98
CA LEU A 114 -7.60 -16.25 -0.11
C LEU A 114 -7.29 -14.76 0.04
N GLU A 115 -7.38 -14.21 1.25
CA GLU A 115 -7.00 -12.82 1.53
C GLU A 115 -5.52 -12.57 1.24
N SER A 116 -4.63 -13.51 1.60
CA SER A 116 -3.20 -13.42 1.28
C SER A 116 -2.97 -13.37 -0.23
N GLU A 117 -3.52 -14.32 -1.00
CA GLU A 117 -3.29 -14.35 -2.45
C GLU A 117 -3.85 -13.11 -3.17
N LEU A 118 -4.96 -12.55 -2.67
CA LEU A 118 -5.49 -11.28 -3.19
C LEU A 118 -4.53 -10.12 -2.95
N ALA A 119 -3.90 -10.08 -1.77
CA ALA A 119 -2.89 -9.08 -1.45
C ALA A 119 -1.64 -9.25 -2.31
N ASP A 120 -1.18 -10.48 -2.55
CA ASP A 120 -0.01 -10.78 -3.36
C ASP A 120 -0.22 -10.34 -4.83
N VAL A 121 -1.38 -10.67 -5.41
CA VAL A 121 -1.77 -10.15 -6.75
C VAL A 121 -1.78 -8.62 -6.80
N PHE A 122 -2.29 -7.97 -5.76
CA PHE A 122 -2.32 -6.52 -5.69
C PHE A 122 -0.90 -5.92 -5.59
N ILE A 123 -0.01 -6.52 -4.80
CA ILE A 123 1.39 -6.09 -4.64
C ILE A 123 2.11 -6.13 -5.99
N TYR A 124 2.06 -7.26 -6.71
CA TYR A 124 2.74 -7.37 -8.00
C TYR A 124 2.10 -6.51 -9.09
N LEU A 125 0.79 -6.24 -9.03
CA LEU A 125 0.18 -5.28 -9.95
C LEU A 125 0.73 -3.86 -9.75
N LEU A 126 0.89 -3.43 -8.49
CA LEU A 126 1.48 -2.13 -8.16
C LEU A 126 2.95 -2.07 -8.57
N ASP A 127 3.70 -3.14 -8.34
CA ASP A 127 5.11 -3.24 -8.74
C ASP A 127 5.28 -3.19 -10.26
N LEU A 128 4.49 -3.96 -11.01
CA LEU A 128 4.49 -3.91 -12.48
C LEU A 128 4.15 -2.52 -13.00
N ALA A 129 3.19 -1.83 -12.37
CA ALA A 129 2.87 -0.45 -12.72
C ALA A 129 4.05 0.50 -12.45
N ASN A 130 4.80 0.31 -11.35
CA ASN A 130 6.01 1.09 -11.06
C ASN A 130 7.12 0.85 -12.08
N LEU A 131 7.41 -0.41 -12.42
CA LEU A 131 8.42 -0.80 -13.41
C LEU A 131 8.12 -0.27 -14.82
N LEU A 132 6.84 -0.09 -15.15
CA LEU A 132 6.38 0.47 -16.42
C LEU A 132 6.18 1.99 -16.38
N GLU A 133 6.50 2.65 -15.25
CA GLU A 133 6.29 4.09 -15.04
C GLU A 133 4.82 4.53 -15.22
N ILE A 134 3.87 3.68 -14.83
CA ILE A 134 2.43 3.90 -14.96
C ILE A 134 1.83 4.33 -13.61
N SER A 135 1.12 5.47 -13.62
CA SER A 135 0.21 5.80 -12.52
C SER A 135 -1.07 4.97 -12.63
N LEU A 136 -1.24 4.02 -11.71
CA LEU A 136 -2.39 3.10 -11.74
C LEU A 136 -3.71 3.84 -11.49
N PHE A 137 -3.70 4.88 -10.65
CA PHE A 137 -4.88 5.73 -10.42
C PHE A 137 -5.31 6.47 -11.70
N HIS A 138 -4.37 7.10 -12.40
CA HIS A 138 -4.71 7.80 -13.65
C HIS A 138 -5.18 6.82 -14.74
N ALA A 139 -4.53 5.66 -14.86
CA ALA A 139 -4.94 4.61 -15.80
C ALA A 139 -6.37 4.11 -15.52
N LEU A 140 -6.72 3.87 -14.25
CA LEU A 140 -8.07 3.52 -13.82
C LEU A 140 -9.07 4.62 -14.18
N HIS A 141 -8.79 5.87 -13.80
CA HIS A 141 -9.67 7.00 -14.01
C HIS A 141 -9.97 7.23 -15.50
N GLU A 142 -8.95 7.19 -16.36
CA GLU A 142 -9.14 7.29 -17.81
C GLU A 142 -9.94 6.13 -18.40
N LYS A 143 -9.76 4.92 -17.86
CA LYS A 143 -10.51 3.73 -18.29
C LYS A 143 -11.99 3.86 -17.93
N GLU A 144 -12.30 4.31 -16.72
CA GLU A 144 -13.66 4.47 -16.24
C GLU A 144 -14.40 5.59 -17.00
N GLN A 145 -13.75 6.72 -17.29
CA GLN A 145 -14.34 7.76 -18.15
C GLN A 145 -14.72 7.25 -19.55
N LYS A 146 -13.97 6.27 -20.08
CA LYS A 146 -14.32 5.61 -21.34
C LYS A 146 -15.45 4.61 -21.17
N ASN A 147 -15.53 3.94 -20.02
CA ASN A 147 -16.59 2.97 -19.70
C ASN A 147 -17.95 3.65 -19.47
N GLU A 148 -17.99 4.81 -18.84
CA GLU A 148 -19.22 5.61 -18.64
C GLU A 148 -19.89 6.01 -19.95
N LYS A 149 -19.10 6.20 -21.01
CA LYS A 149 -19.58 6.56 -22.34
C LYS A 149 -20.07 5.36 -23.16
N ARG A 150 -19.92 4.13 -22.63
CA ARG A 150 -20.37 2.92 -23.30
C ARG A 150 -21.81 2.61 -22.88
N SER A 151 -22.69 2.52 -23.86
CA SER A 151 -23.99 1.87 -23.69
C SER A 151 -23.78 0.35 -23.75
N TRP A 152 -23.99 -0.32 -22.62
CA TRP A 152 -24.03 -1.78 -22.57
C TRP A 152 -25.44 -2.22 -22.97
N SER A 153 -25.57 -2.67 -24.22
CA SER A 153 -26.79 -3.29 -24.76
C SER A 153 -26.54 -4.77 -25.01
#